data_AF-A0A9Q0UG40-F1
#
_entry.id   AF-A0A9Q0UG40-F1
#
_cell.length_a   1.000
_cell.length_b   1.000
_cell.length_c   1.000
_cell.angle_alpha   90.00
_cell.angle_beta   90.00
_cell.angle_gamma   90.00
#
_symmetry.space_group_name_H-M   'P 1'
#
loop_
_entity.id
_entity.type
_entity.pdbx_description
1 polymer ?
#
loop_
_entity_poly.entity_id
_entity_poly.type
_entity_poly.pdbx_seq_one_letter_code
_entity_poly.pdbx_strand_id
1 'polypeptide(L)'
;MVAKARNCELGTQAGYHIGHSKLILARSEIVFKIAGVLLDEMREKGLNALNYKAIILDEVHERSVESDLVLMFDFFTVVLMSATADTARYRDYFKDLGRGERVEVFAISISNQPTFFQRRVSYLEQTLKRAFWFSFQHTMTWSSSGIV
;
A
#
# COMPACT_ATOMS: atom_id res chain seq x y z
N MET A 1 -12.29 3.21 -6.37
CA MET A 1 -12.91 3.78 -5.15
C MET A 1 -12.84 5.31 -5.13
N VAL A 2 -11.69 5.93 -5.42
CA VAL A 2 -11.55 7.40 -5.38
C VAL A 2 -12.45 8.15 -6.35
N ALA A 3 -12.54 7.74 -7.63
CA ALA A 3 -13.45 8.37 -8.59
C ALA A 3 -14.92 8.35 -8.10
N LYS A 4 -15.36 7.20 -7.59
CA LYS A 4 -16.69 7.04 -6.98
C LYS A 4 -16.89 7.96 -5.76
N ALA A 5 -15.90 8.05 -4.87
CA ALA A 5 -15.95 8.93 -3.70
C ALA A 5 -16.02 10.42 -4.07
N ARG A 6 -15.46 10.80 -5.22
CA ARG A 6 -15.54 12.16 -5.79
C ARG A 6 -16.74 12.38 -6.71
N ASN A 7 -17.64 11.40 -6.81
CA ASN A 7 -18.77 11.41 -7.74
C ASN A 7 -18.38 11.79 -9.17
N CYS A 8 -17.25 11.26 -9.66
CA CYS A 8 -16.74 11.50 -11.00
C CYS A 8 -16.50 10.20 -11.76
N GLU A 9 -16.49 10.27 -13.08
CA GLU A 9 -16.10 9.15 -13.93
C GLU A 9 -14.59 8.90 -13.83
N LEU A 10 -14.19 7.62 -13.87
CA LEU A 10 -12.78 7.25 -13.89
C LEU A 10 -12.12 7.81 -15.16
N GLY A 11 -10.91 8.37 -15.04
CA GLY A 11 -10.22 9.06 -16.12
C GLY A 11 -10.49 10.56 -16.20
N THR A 12 -11.49 11.07 -15.47
CA THR A 12 -11.76 12.51 -15.40
C THR A 12 -10.86 13.18 -14.36
N GLN A 13 -11.34 13.38 -13.12
CA GLN A 13 -10.55 13.96 -12.03
C GLN A 13 -9.58 12.94 -11.40
N ALA A 14 -9.95 11.65 -11.41
CA ALA A 14 -9.12 10.56 -10.89
C ALA A 14 -8.81 9.56 -12.01
N GLY A 15 -7.52 9.40 -12.34
CA GLY A 15 -7.04 8.53 -13.40
C GLY A 15 -6.00 7.52 -12.93
N TYR A 16 -5.51 6.68 -13.84
CA TYR A 16 -4.45 5.72 -13.55
C TYR A 16 -3.53 5.44 -14.75
N HIS A 17 -2.31 4.96 -14.48
CA HIS A 17 -1.38 4.43 -15.48
C HIS A 17 -0.67 3.19 -14.91
N ILE A 18 -0.97 2.02 -15.46
CA ILE A 18 -0.44 0.73 -15.04
C ILE A 18 0.02 -0.03 -16.28
N GLY A 19 1.33 -0.23 -16.43
CA GLY A 19 1.92 -0.80 -17.64
C GLY A 19 1.46 -0.05 -18.89
N HIS A 20 0.89 -0.76 -19.86
CA HIS A 20 0.33 -0.15 -21.08
C HIS A 20 -1.13 0.32 -20.94
N SER A 21 -1.76 0.13 -19.76
CA SER A 21 -3.13 0.58 -19.50
C SER A 21 -3.12 1.97 -18.88
N LYS A 22 -3.68 2.94 -19.58
CA LYS A 22 -3.69 4.34 -19.16
C LYS A 22 -5.06 4.96 -19.37
N LEU A 23 -5.58 5.56 -18.30
CA LEU A 23 -6.80 6.36 -18.35
C LEU A 23 -6.58 7.65 -17.57
N ILE A 24 -6.06 8.66 -18.27
CA ILE A 24 -5.68 9.97 -17.72
C ILE A 24 -6.08 11.05 -18.73
N LEU A 25 -6.67 12.14 -18.24
CA LEU A 25 -6.91 13.35 -19.01
C LEU A 25 -6.02 14.49 -18.51
N ALA A 26 -5.87 15.54 -19.31
CA ALA A 26 -5.13 16.74 -18.92
C ALA A 26 -5.71 17.42 -17.66
N ARG A 27 -7.00 17.22 -17.38
CA ARG A 27 -7.71 17.72 -16.20
C ARG A 27 -7.68 16.77 -14.99
N SER A 28 -6.97 15.65 -15.06
CA SER A 28 -6.87 14.73 -13.93
C SER A 28 -6.06 15.36 -12.80
N GLU A 29 -6.65 15.42 -11.62
CA GLU A 29 -6.04 15.99 -10.42
C GLU A 29 -5.28 14.94 -9.61
N ILE A 30 -5.77 13.69 -9.64
CA ILE A 30 -5.15 12.55 -8.96
C ILE A 30 -4.91 11.45 -9.98
N VAL A 31 -3.68 10.96 -10.02
CA VAL A 31 -3.28 9.89 -10.94
C VAL A 31 -2.58 8.79 -10.15
N PHE A 32 -3.15 7.59 -10.17
CA PHE A 32 -2.53 6.40 -9.57
C PHE A 32 -1.58 5.76 -10.57
N LYS A 33 -0.32 5.58 -10.20
CA LYS A 33 0.67 4.91 -11.05
C LYS A 33 1.47 3.89 -10.28
N ILE A 34 1.89 2.84 -10.97
CA ILE A 34 2.97 2.00 -10.48
C ILE A 34 4.30 2.77 -10.59
N ALA A 35 5.19 2.58 -9.62
CA ALA A 35 6.45 3.31 -9.55
C ALA A 35 7.31 3.17 -10.82
N GLY A 36 7.36 1.97 -11.41
CA GLY A 36 8.08 1.75 -12.68
C GLY A 36 7.59 2.61 -13.83
N VAL A 37 6.28 2.79 -13.97
CA VAL A 37 5.69 3.66 -15.01
C VAL A 37 6.03 5.13 -14.76
N LEU A 38 6.08 5.55 -13.49
CA LEU A 38 6.56 6.90 -13.17
C LEU A 38 8.00 7.04 -13.63
N LEU A 39 8.91 6.13 -13.24
CA LEU A 39 10.33 6.14 -13.60
C LEU A 39 10.56 6.18 -15.12
N ASP A 40 9.81 5.38 -15.88
CA ASP A 40 9.86 5.40 -17.36
C ASP A 40 9.49 6.78 -17.91
N GLU A 41 8.44 7.41 -17.39
CA GLU A 41 8.08 8.78 -17.79
C GLU A 41 9.16 9.81 -17.41
N MET A 42 9.84 9.65 -16.26
CA MET A 42 10.95 10.53 -15.87
C MET A 42 12.14 10.35 -16.82
N ARG A 43 12.40 9.11 -17.26
CA ARG A 43 13.45 8.78 -18.21
C ARG A 43 13.17 9.37 -19.59
N GLU A 44 11.93 9.28 -20.07
CA GLU A 44 11.55 9.76 -21.41
C GLU A 44 11.45 11.29 -21.49
N LYS A 45 10.87 11.92 -20.47
CA LYS A 45 10.52 13.36 -20.52
C LYS A 45 11.45 14.23 -19.68
N GLY A 46 12.22 13.63 -18.78
CA GLY A 46 13.00 14.33 -17.78
C GLY A 46 12.15 14.78 -16.58
N LEU A 47 12.83 15.05 -15.46
CA LEU A 47 12.20 15.47 -14.19
C LEU A 47 11.35 16.72 -14.34
N ASN A 48 11.89 17.74 -15.02
CA ASN A 48 11.26 19.06 -15.15
C ASN A 48 10.00 19.05 -16.03
N ALA A 49 9.83 18.01 -16.87
CA ALA A 49 8.64 17.86 -17.70
C ALA A 49 7.48 17.19 -16.94
N LEU A 50 7.74 16.64 -15.76
CA LEU A 50 6.71 16.09 -14.89
C LEU A 50 6.01 17.25 -14.17
N ASN A 51 4.83 17.61 -14.65
CA ASN A 51 4.02 18.67 -14.04
C ASN A 51 3.21 18.13 -12.84
N TYR A 52 3.90 17.51 -11.87
CA TYR A 52 3.30 17.06 -10.62
C TYR A 52 3.60 18.05 -9.50
N LYS A 53 2.55 18.53 -8.83
CA LYS A 53 2.69 19.37 -7.64
C LYS A 53 3.25 18.59 -6.46
N ALA A 54 2.87 17.33 -6.32
CA ALA A 54 3.32 16.44 -5.27
C ALA A 54 3.33 14.99 -5.78
N ILE A 55 4.22 14.18 -5.20
CA ILE A 55 4.27 12.74 -5.41
C ILE A 55 3.99 12.06 -4.08
N ILE A 56 3.07 11.10 -4.11
CA ILE A 56 2.72 10.29 -2.95
C ILE A 56 3.20 8.87 -3.22
N LEU A 57 4.15 8.39 -2.41
CA LEU A 57 4.62 7.01 -2.46
C LEU A 57 3.88 6.22 -1.39
N ASP A 58 3.07 5.26 -1.83
CA ASP A 58 2.31 4.37 -0.97
C ASP A 58 3.09 3.09 -0.66
N GLU A 59 2.76 2.45 0.46
CA GLU A 59 3.35 1.19 0.93
C GLU A 59 4.89 1.16 0.91
N VAL A 60 5.53 2.26 1.30
CA VAL A 60 7.01 2.34 1.28
C VAL A 60 7.69 1.32 2.21
N HIS A 61 6.94 0.70 3.13
CA HIS A 61 7.45 -0.40 3.96
C HIS A 61 7.78 -1.67 3.17
N GLU A 62 7.25 -1.84 1.95
CA GLU A 62 7.57 -2.99 1.10
C GLU A 62 8.98 -2.91 0.49
N ARG A 63 9.60 -1.72 0.47
CA ARG A 63 10.97 -1.51 -0.01
C ARG A 63 11.21 -2.04 -1.42
N SER A 64 10.25 -1.79 -2.32
CA SER A 64 10.45 -2.11 -3.74
C SER A 64 11.59 -1.26 -4.33
N VAL A 65 12.32 -1.84 -5.28
CA VAL A 65 13.46 -1.18 -5.93
C VAL A 65 13.00 0.09 -6.64
N GLU A 66 11.84 0.04 -7.29
CA GLU A 66 11.28 1.15 -8.04
C GLU A 66 10.91 2.31 -7.10
N SER A 67 10.25 2.04 -5.96
CA SER A 67 9.91 3.08 -4.99
C SER A 67 11.16 3.70 -4.36
N ASP A 68 12.16 2.88 -4.01
CA ASP A 68 13.44 3.36 -3.47
C ASP A 68 14.20 4.22 -4.51
N LEU A 69 14.16 3.86 -5.80
CA LEU A 69 14.73 4.66 -6.88
C LEU A 69 14.02 6.01 -7.04
N VAL A 70 12.69 6.05 -6.91
CA VAL A 70 11.94 7.32 -6.97
C VAL A 70 12.42 8.27 -5.86
N LEU A 71 12.71 7.77 -4.66
CA LEU A 71 13.20 8.60 -3.53
C LEU A 71 14.54 9.29 -3.79
N MET A 72 15.36 8.77 -4.70
CA MET A 72 16.66 9.37 -5.04
C MET A 72 16.52 10.69 -5.80
N PHE A 73 15.39 10.91 -6.47
CA PHE A 73 15.16 12.13 -7.25
C PHE A 73 14.76 13.31 -6.35
N ASP A 74 15.06 14.53 -6.79
CA ASP A 74 14.62 15.74 -6.11
C ASP A 74 13.24 16.15 -6.63
N PHE A 75 12.21 16.00 -5.80
CA PHE A 75 10.88 16.51 -6.09
C PHE A 75 10.54 17.64 -5.12
N PHE A 76 9.75 18.61 -5.60
CA PHE A 76 9.29 19.72 -4.77
C PHE A 76 8.53 19.28 -3.52
N THR A 77 7.73 18.22 -3.62
CA THR A 77 6.93 17.70 -2.50
C THR A 77 6.76 16.19 -2.66
N VAL A 78 7.25 15.44 -1.67
CA VAL A 78 7.10 13.98 -1.58
C VAL A 78 6.38 13.65 -0.28
N VAL A 79 5.31 12.85 -0.36
CA VAL A 79 4.60 12.31 0.80
C VAL A 79 4.84 10.80 0.83
N LEU A 80 5.35 10.30 1.94
CA LEU A 80 5.54 8.86 2.16
C LEU A 80 4.38 8.33 2.99
N MET A 81 3.66 7.34 2.47
CA MET A 81 2.60 6.64 3.17
C MET A 81 3.02 5.20 3.45
N SER A 82 2.71 4.71 4.65
CA SER A 82 3.03 3.36 5.05
C SER A 82 2.23 2.92 6.26
N ALA A 83 1.89 1.63 6.30
CA ALA A 83 1.30 0.99 7.47
C ALA A 83 2.29 0.80 8.64
N THR A 84 3.58 0.55 8.35
CA THR A 84 4.56 0.08 9.36
C THR A 84 5.97 0.67 9.20
N ALA A 85 6.15 1.69 8.36
CA ALA A 85 7.47 2.22 8.07
C ALA A 85 8.16 2.80 9.32
N ASP A 86 9.44 2.47 9.48
CA ASP A 86 10.31 3.13 10.43
C ASP A 86 10.63 4.54 9.94
N THR A 87 10.00 5.52 10.59
CA THR A 87 10.17 6.93 10.25
C THR A 87 11.60 7.43 10.51
N ALA A 88 12.30 6.90 11.53
CA ALA A 88 13.65 7.34 11.84
C ALA A 88 14.59 7.08 10.66
N ARG A 89 14.44 5.91 10.02
CA ARG A 89 15.23 5.52 8.84
C ARG A 89 15.04 6.47 7.66
N TYR A 90 13.80 6.90 7.37
CA TYR A 90 13.55 7.85 6.29
C TYR A 90 14.06 9.26 6.63
N ARG A 91 13.97 9.66 7.90
CA ARG A 91 14.56 10.92 8.37
C ARG A 91 16.07 10.94 8.16
N ASP A 92 16.76 9.87 8.53
CA ASP A 92 18.21 9.75 8.36
C ASP A 92 18.59 9.72 6.87
N TYR A 93 17.85 8.96 6.04
CA TYR A 93 18.04 8.94 4.59
C TYR A 93 18.01 10.34 3.96
N PHE A 94 16.97 11.13 4.26
CA PHE A 94 16.86 12.49 3.72
C PHE A 94 17.86 13.46 4.36
N LYS A 95 18.29 13.21 5.60
CA LYS A 95 19.36 13.98 6.24
C LYS A 95 20.68 13.80 5.50
N ASP A 96 21.03 12.56 5.16
CA ASP A 96 22.26 12.23 4.42
C ASP A 96 22.27 12.83 3.01
N LEU A 97 21.09 13.01 2.41
CA LEU A 97 20.92 13.72 1.13
C LEU A 97 21.01 15.26 1.25
N GLY A 98 21.29 15.81 2.43
CA GLY A 98 21.30 17.25 2.68
C GLY A 98 19.90 17.88 2.70
N ARG A 99 18.84 17.06 2.84
CA ARG A 99 17.43 17.47 2.83
C ARG A 99 16.76 17.35 4.21
N GLY A 100 17.53 17.11 5.27
CA GLY A 100 17.02 16.78 6.60
C GLY A 100 16.10 17.85 7.23
N GLU A 101 16.33 19.13 6.97
CA GLU A 101 15.50 20.22 7.50
C GLU A 101 14.10 20.32 6.85
N ARG A 102 13.88 19.61 5.74
CA ARG A 102 12.61 19.62 4.98
C ARG A 102 11.72 18.42 5.24
N VAL A 103 12.06 17.57 6.21
CA VAL A 103 11.32 16.34 6.51
C VAL A 103 10.34 16.58 7.64
N GLU A 104 9.09 16.85 7.30
CA GLU A 104 7.99 16.82 8.26
C GLU A 104 7.46 15.39 8.40
N VAL A 105 7.43 14.90 9.63
CA VAL A 105 6.86 13.58 9.95
C VAL A 105 5.44 13.77 10.48
N PHE A 106 4.47 13.30 9.72
CA PHE A 106 3.07 13.21 10.16
C PHE A 106 2.73 11.77 10.50
N ALA A 107 2.94 11.38 11.76
CA ALA A 107 2.39 10.13 12.28
C ALA A 107 0.90 10.34 12.60
N ILE A 108 0.04 10.17 11.61
CA ILE A 108 -1.40 10.07 11.87
C ILE A 108 -1.65 8.63 12.31
N SER A 109 -1.53 8.38 13.62
CA SER A 109 -2.05 7.14 14.19
C SER A 109 -3.56 7.15 13.98
N ILE A 110 -4.05 6.41 12.99
CA ILE A 110 -5.49 6.19 12.76
C ILE A 110 -5.98 5.25 13.88
N SER A 111 -5.94 5.70 15.13
CA SER A 111 -6.18 4.89 16.32
C SER A 111 -7.66 4.62 16.58
N ASN A 112 -8.56 5.36 15.92
CA ASN A 112 -9.99 5.38 16.24
C ASN A 112 -10.92 4.99 15.08
N GLN A 113 -10.40 4.41 13.99
CA GLN A 113 -11.30 3.81 13.01
C GLN A 113 -11.69 2.42 13.55
N PRO A 114 -12.98 2.14 13.80
CA PRO A 114 -13.40 0.81 14.21
C PRO A 114 -12.92 -0.17 13.13
N THR A 115 -12.10 -1.16 13.50
CA THR A 115 -11.81 -2.26 12.59
C THR A 115 -13.15 -2.80 12.10
N PHE A 116 -13.43 -2.69 10.80
CA PHE A 116 -14.74 -3.03 10.26
C PHE A 116 -15.20 -4.44 10.65
N PHE A 117 -14.25 -5.33 10.97
CA PHE A 117 -14.50 -6.68 11.44
C PHE A 117 -13.51 -7.11 12.53
N GLN A 118 -14.02 -7.78 13.56
CA GLN A 118 -13.20 -8.47 14.55
C GLN A 118 -12.56 -9.72 13.90
N ARG A 119 -11.26 -9.68 13.63
CA ARG A 119 -10.52 -10.81 13.04
C ARG A 119 -10.07 -11.77 14.15
N ARG A 120 -10.55 -13.01 14.13
CA ARG A 120 -9.98 -14.09 14.97
C ARG A 120 -8.65 -14.54 14.38
N VAL A 121 -7.58 -14.42 15.15
CA VAL A 121 -6.26 -14.95 14.79
C VAL A 121 -6.12 -16.33 15.41
N SER A 122 -5.66 -17.31 14.64
CA SER A 122 -5.32 -18.64 15.15
C SER A 122 -3.96 -19.07 14.63
N TYR A 123 -3.15 -19.63 15.52
CA TYR A 123 -1.82 -20.15 15.22
C TYR A 123 -1.87 -21.65 14.95
N LEU A 124 -0.78 -22.19 14.38
CA LEU A 124 -0.67 -23.59 13.97
C LEU A 124 -1.16 -24.57 15.07
N GLU A 125 -0.71 -24.40 16.31
CA GLU A 125 -1.11 -25.20 17.46
C GLU A 125 -2.63 -25.22 17.71
N GLN A 126 -3.28 -24.08 17.53
CA GLN A 126 -4.73 -23.95 17.74
C GLN A 126 -5.50 -24.60 16.59
N THR A 127 -4.96 -24.51 15.37
CA THR A 127 -5.51 -25.19 14.19
C THR A 127 -5.36 -26.70 14.30
N LEU A 128 -4.19 -27.20 14.72
CA LEU A 128 -3.93 -28.62 14.95
C LEU A 128 -4.85 -29.19 16.04
N LYS A 129 -4.98 -28.50 17.18
CA LYS A 129 -5.92 -28.90 18.25
C LYS A 129 -7.35 -29.01 17.74
N ARG A 130 -7.81 -28.07 16.91
CA ARG A 130 -9.16 -28.12 16.31
C ARG A 130 -9.31 -29.27 15.32
N ALA A 131 -8.33 -29.51 14.46
CA ALA A 131 -8.34 -30.60 13.49
C ALA A 131 -8.34 -31.97 14.19
N PHE A 132 -7.53 -32.13 15.24
CA PHE A 132 -7.46 -33.37 16.02
C PHE A 132 -8.76 -33.64 16.79
N TRP A 133 -9.37 -32.60 17.36
CA TRP A 133 -10.69 -32.69 18.00
C TRP A 133 -11.77 -33.13 17.00
N PHE A 134 -11.76 -32.58 15.79
CA PHE A 134 -12.71 -32.93 14.74
C PHE A 134 -12.55 -34.38 14.26
N SER A 135 -11.30 -34.86 14.09
CA SER A 135 -11.02 -36.25 13.73
C SER A 135 -11.45 -37.24 14.83
N PHE A 136 -11.27 -36.88 16.09
CA PHE A 136 -11.68 -37.70 17.23
C PHE A 136 -13.21 -37.85 17.33
N GLN A 137 -13.98 -36.78 17.10
CA GLN A 137 -15.45 -36.86 17.07
C GLN A 137 -15.98 -37.79 15.97
N HIS A 138 -15.39 -37.74 14.77
CA HIS A 138 -15.81 -38.59 13.65
C HIS A 138 -15.50 -40.08 13.88
N THR A 139 -14.49 -40.40 14.68
CA THR A 139 -14.15 -41.78 15.04
C THR A 139 -15.13 -42.34 16.08
N MET A 140 -15.63 -41.49 17.00
CA MET A 140 -16.63 -41.89 18.00
C MET A 140 -18.04 -42.10 17.41
N THR A 141 -18.42 -41.36 16.36
CA THR A 141 -19.73 -41.53 15.71
C THR A 141 -19.85 -42.86 14.95
N TRP A 142 -18.75 -43.39 14.40
CA TRP A 142 -18.73 -44.71 13.76
C TRP A 142 -18.82 -45.87 14.76
N SER A 143 -18.31 -45.70 15.98
CA SER A 143 -18.40 -46.71 17.04
C SER A 143 -19.81 -46.88 17.61
N SER A 144 -20.74 -45.97 17.34
CA SER A 144 -22.09 -45.96 17.94
C SER A 144 -23.20 -46.42 17.00
N SER A 145 -22.87 -46.81 15.76
CA SER A 145 -23.84 -47.26 14.74
C SER A 145 -23.67 -48.73 14.33
N GLY A 146 -22.89 -49.51 15.08
CA GLY A 146 -22.76 -50.94 14.90
C GLY A 146 -22.94 -51.67 16.22
N ILE A 147 -24.20 -51.93 16.59
CA ILE A 147 -24.76 -53.07 17.36
C ILE A 147 -26.28 -52.77 17.42
N VAL A 148 -27.03 -53.28 16.44
CA VAL A 148 -28.05 -54.34 16.57
C VAL A 148 -28.11 -55.05 15.22
#